data_AF-A0A7W1B7H6-F1
#
_entry.id   AF-A0A7W1B7H6-F1
#
_cell.length_a   1.000
_cell.length_b   1.000
_cell.length_c   1.000
_cell.angle_alpha   90.00
_cell.angle_beta   90.00
_cell.angle_gamma   90.00
#
_symmetry.space_group_name_H-M   'P 1'
#
loop_
_entity.id
_entity.type
_entity.pdbx_description
1 polymer ?
#
loop_
_entity_poly.entity_id
_entity_poly.type
_entity_poly.pdbx_seq_one_letter_code
_entity_poly.pdbx_strand_id
1 'polypeptide(L)'
;GSGSLRLARVMTPTWLLTLELTGTALLHKAAVENRTLVNNASGALLGGQYFVGPAFWIRGAAGLGVFALRFDDPMEDRDLLGPATLGGAGLDLARFRHVSIGVEGYTLLLFNREGAVASTSFLLDVSIY
;
A
#
# COMPACT_ATOMS: atom_id res chain seq x y z
N GLY A 1 10.39 -0.16 -4.60
CA GLY A 1 9.32 -0.95 -5.22
C GLY A 1 8.22 -1.21 -4.21
N SER A 2 7.00 -1.45 -4.65
CA SER A 2 5.83 -1.63 -3.80
C SER A 2 5.13 -2.96 -4.08
N GLY A 3 4.39 -3.45 -3.10
CA GLY A 3 3.52 -4.62 -3.23
C GLY A 3 2.34 -4.52 -2.27
N SER A 4 1.22 -5.11 -2.66
CA SER A 4 0.00 -5.19 -1.86
C SER A 4 -0.65 -6.55 -2.04
N LEU A 5 -0.92 -7.24 -0.94
CA LEU A 5 -1.72 -8.47 -0.90
C LEU A 5 -3.06 -8.14 -0.26
N ARG A 6 -4.16 -8.59 -0.87
CA ARG A 6 -5.51 -8.32 -0.39
C ARG A 6 -6.36 -9.57 -0.37
N LEU A 7 -7.11 -9.71 0.72
CA LEU A 7 -8.21 -10.66 0.83
C LEU A 7 -9.50 -9.86 0.84
N ALA A 8 -10.39 -10.14 -0.11
CA ALA A 8 -11.63 -9.41 -0.29
C ALA A 8 -12.83 -10.32 -0.06
N ARG A 9 -13.86 -9.78 0.60
CA ARG A 9 -15.19 -10.40 0.69
C ARG A 9 -16.20 -9.52 -0.01
N VAL A 10 -16.97 -10.12 -0.91
CA VAL A 10 -18.10 -9.46 -1.57
C VAL A 10 -19.18 -9.17 -0.53
N MET A 11 -19.45 -7.89 -0.30
CA MET A 11 -20.52 -7.44 0.60
C MET A 11 -21.79 -7.11 -0.20
N THR A 12 -21.61 -6.44 -1.34
CA THR A 12 -22.66 -6.14 -2.32
C THR A 12 -22.09 -6.26 -3.73
N PRO A 13 -22.89 -6.17 -4.81
CA PRO A 13 -22.38 -6.23 -6.18
C PRO A 13 -21.36 -5.13 -6.53
N THR A 14 -21.29 -4.05 -5.74
CA THR A 14 -20.39 -2.91 -5.98
C THR A 14 -19.41 -2.64 -4.83
N TRP A 15 -19.53 -3.35 -3.70
CA TRP A 15 -18.67 -3.17 -2.53
C TRP A 15 -17.99 -4.47 -2.08
N LEU A 16 -16.70 -4.36 -1.85
CA LEU A 16 -15.88 -5.39 -1.22
C LEU A 16 -15.35 -4.88 0.12
N LEU A 17 -15.36 -5.74 1.13
CA LEU A 17 -14.60 -5.55 2.37
C LEU A 17 -13.21 -6.17 2.18
N THR A 18 -12.14 -5.45 2.50
CA THR A 18 -10.76 -5.89 2.26
C THR A 18 -9.94 -5.96 3.55
N LEU A 19 -9.14 -7.01 3.67
CA LEU A 19 -7.98 -7.07 4.56
C LEU A 19 -6.73 -6.96 3.70
N GLU A 20 -5.85 -6.01 4.02
CA GLU A 20 -4.75 -5.62 3.15
C GLU A 20 -3.42 -5.65 3.88
N LEU A 21 -2.41 -6.23 3.23
CA LEU A 21 -1.01 -6.18 3.64
C LEU A 21 -0.26 -5.43 2.55
N THR A 22 0.27 -4.26 2.90
CA THR A 22 0.99 -3.40 1.96
C THR A 22 2.43 -3.23 2.38
N GLY A 23 3.33 -3.06 1.41
CA GLY A 23 4.75 -2.83 1.63
C GLY A 23 5.32 -1.96 0.52
N THR A 24 6.05 -0.91 0.88
CA THR A 24 6.71 -0.01 -0.06
C THR A 24 8.14 0.23 0.37
N ALA A 25 9.07 -0.32 -0.39
CA ALA A 25 10.49 -0.04 -0.27
C ALA A 25 10.85 1.21 -1.06
N LEU A 26 11.20 2.28 -0.34
CA LEU A 26 11.74 3.53 -0.85
C LEU A 26 13.26 3.40 -0.86
N LEU A 27 13.81 3.08 -2.04
CA LEU A 27 15.25 3.05 -2.25
C LEU A 27 15.71 4.46 -2.61
N HIS A 28 16.37 5.13 -1.68
CA HIS A 28 16.99 6.44 -1.93
C HIS A 28 18.48 6.37 -1.58
N LYS A 29 19.34 6.82 -2.49
CA LYS A 29 20.76 7.04 -2.18
C LYS A 29 20.86 8.49 -1.68
N ALA A 30 21.28 8.73 -0.43
CA ALA A 30 21.27 10.10 0.10
C ALA A 30 22.44 10.92 -0.48
N ALA A 31 22.12 12.14 -0.93
CA ALA A 31 23.01 13.12 -1.52
C ALA A 31 23.54 14.16 -0.52
N VAL A 32 23.52 13.89 0.80
CA VAL A 32 23.98 14.90 1.78
C VAL A 32 25.12 14.41 2.68
N GLU A 33 25.27 13.12 2.96
CA GLU A 33 26.37 12.64 3.84
C GLU A 33 26.91 11.24 3.48
N ASN A 34 26.89 10.83 2.21
CA ASN A 34 27.45 9.54 1.74
C ASN A 34 26.88 8.27 2.39
N ARG A 35 25.79 8.34 3.17
CA ARG A 35 25.11 7.17 3.75
C ARG A 35 24.02 6.64 2.83
N THR A 36 23.93 5.33 2.67
CA THR A 36 22.81 4.67 1.99
C THR A 36 21.64 4.56 2.97
N LEU A 37 20.46 5.00 2.54
CA LEU A 37 19.25 4.99 3.36
C LEU A 37 18.18 4.16 2.65
N VAL A 38 17.76 3.06 3.27
CA VAL A 38 16.64 2.26 2.75
C VAL A 38 15.47 2.44 3.70
N ASN A 39 14.40 3.01 3.18
CA ASN A 39 13.17 3.18 3.94
C ASN A 39 12.14 2.16 3.49
N ASN A 40 11.44 1.54 4.42
CA ASN A 40 10.34 0.65 4.10
C ASN A 40 9.10 1.05 4.91
N ALA A 41 7.98 1.24 4.22
CA ALA A 41 6.67 1.44 4.83
C ALA A 41 5.82 0.21 4.60
N SER A 42 5.43 -0.49 5.66
CA SER A 42 4.49 -1.61 5.60
C SER A 42 3.28 -1.38 6.47
N GLY A 43 2.17 -2.04 6.15
CA GLY A 43 0.94 -1.89 6.94
C GLY A 43 -0.02 -3.05 6.79
N ALA A 44 -0.73 -3.33 7.88
CA ALA A 44 -1.87 -4.22 7.94
C ALA A 44 -3.14 -3.37 8.12
N LEU A 45 -4.01 -3.39 7.12
CA LEU A 45 -5.12 -2.47 7.00
C LEU A 45 -6.43 -3.24 6.81
N LEU A 46 -7.51 -2.69 7.36
CA LEU A 46 -8.87 -3.11 7.05
C LEU A 46 -9.51 -1.98 6.24
N GLY A 47 -10.17 -2.33 5.14
CA GLY A 47 -10.69 -1.36 4.20
C GLY A 47 -11.87 -1.84 3.39
N GLY A 48 -12.19 -1.05 2.39
CA GLY A 48 -13.20 -1.39 1.41
C GLY A 48 -12.83 -0.88 0.03
N GLN A 49 -13.36 -1.58 -0.97
CA GLN A 49 -13.25 -1.22 -2.38
C GLN A 49 -14.65 -1.04 -2.96
N TYR A 50 -14.84 0.06 -3.67
CA TYR A 50 -16.08 0.42 -4.33
C TYR A 50 -15.89 0.49 -5.84
N PHE A 51 -16.71 -0.25 -6.58
CA PHE A 51 -16.76 -0.20 -8.04
C PHE A 51 -17.68 0.93 -8.48
N VAL A 52 -17.07 2.00 -9.01
CA VAL A 52 -17.78 3.17 -9.57
C VAL A 52 -18.33 2.84 -10.97
N GLY A 53 -17.68 1.92 -11.68
CA GLY A 53 -18.13 1.40 -12.97
C GLY A 53 -17.69 -0.05 -13.19
N PRO A 54 -17.95 -0.62 -14.37
CA PRO A 54 -17.66 -2.03 -14.65
C PRO A 54 -16.17 -2.40 -14.52
N ALA A 55 -15.29 -1.44 -14.76
CA ALA A 55 -13.83 -1.61 -14.74
C ALA A 55 -13.10 -0.66 -13.78
N PHE A 56 -13.76 0.39 -13.28
CA PHE A 56 -13.12 1.39 -12.42
C PHE A 56 -13.59 1.26 -10.98
N TRP A 57 -12.63 1.30 -10.07
CA TRP A 57 -12.88 1.20 -8.65
C TRP A 57 -12.00 2.17 -7.85
N ILE A 58 -12.49 2.54 -6.68
CA ILE A 58 -11.76 3.29 -5.66
C ILE A 58 -11.69 2.46 -4.38
N ARG A 59 -10.67 2.70 -3.56
CA ARG A 59 -10.50 2.00 -2.29
C ARG A 59 -9.99 2.91 -1.18
N GLY A 60 -10.34 2.54 0.03
CA GLY A 60 -9.84 3.16 1.25
C GLY A 60 -9.65 2.12 2.34
N ALA A 61 -8.56 2.20 3.08
CA ALA A 61 -8.27 1.31 4.20
C ALA A 61 -7.59 2.06 5.34
N ALA A 62 -7.73 1.56 6.57
CA ALA A 62 -7.06 2.09 7.75
C ALA A 62 -6.63 0.95 8.67
N GLY A 63 -5.59 1.20 9.45
CA GLY A 63 -5.04 0.20 10.36
C GLY A 63 -3.73 0.66 10.97
N LEU A 64 -2.78 -0.25 11.06
CA LEU A 64 -1.48 0.00 11.66
C LEU A 64 -0.38 -0.24 10.62
N GLY A 65 0.67 0.56 10.72
CA GLY A 65 1.84 0.40 9.88
C GLY A 65 3.15 0.55 10.65
N VAL A 66 4.22 0.12 9.97
CA VAL A 66 5.60 0.21 10.41
C VAL A 66 6.36 0.97 9.35
N PHE A 67 7.11 1.99 9.76
CA PHE A 67 8.09 2.66 8.94
C PHE A 67 9.48 2.33 9.46
N ALA A 68 10.20 1.49 8.71
CA ALA A 68 11.56 1.09 9.00
C ALA A 68 12.53 2.05 8.29
N LEU A 69 13.31 2.78 9.07
CA LEU A 69 14.47 3.53 8.63
C LEU A 69 15.69 2.61 8.78
N ARG A 70 16.41 2.36 7.69
CA ARG A 70 17.64 1.58 7.67
C ARG A 70 18.80 2.44 7.21
N PHE A 71 19.86 2.45 8.01
CA PHE A 71 21.10 3.19 7.76
C PHE A 71 22.26 2.23 7.48
N ASP A 72 23.38 2.76 6.97
CA ASP A 72 24.62 1.96 6.82
C ASP A 72 25.17 1.47 8.17
N ASP A 73 24.89 2.21 9.27
CA ASP A 73 25.16 1.77 10.64
C ASP A 73 23.89 1.16 11.26
N PRO A 74 23.85 -0.16 11.51
CA PRO A 74 22.69 -0.82 12.12
C PRO A 74 22.31 -0.30 13.51
N MET A 75 23.23 0.37 14.23
CA MET A 75 22.90 0.96 15.54
C MET A 75 21.97 2.17 15.43
N GLU A 76 21.85 2.77 14.24
CA GLU A 76 20.97 3.89 13.97
C GLU A 76 19.60 3.47 13.42
N ASP A 77 19.39 2.18 13.16
CA ASP A 77 18.13 1.66 12.64
C ASP A 77 16.95 1.96 13.57
N ARG A 78 15.83 2.36 12.96
CA ARG A 78 14.61 2.71 13.70
C ARG A 78 13.39 2.10 13.05
N ASP A 79 12.52 1.56 13.89
CA ASP A 79 11.18 1.13 13.50
C ASP A 79 10.16 2.05 14.16
N LEU A 80 9.39 2.73 13.32
CA LEU A 80 8.38 3.69 13.74
C LEU A 80 7.00 3.09 13.49
N LEU A 81 6.32 2.74 14.56
CA LEU A 81 4.95 2.23 14.53
C LEU A 81 3.95 3.38 14.59
N GLY A 82 2.80 3.19 13.94
CA GLY A 82 1.67 4.09 14.14
C GLY A 82 0.48 3.81 13.24
N PRO A 83 -0.58 4.61 13.37
CA PRO A 83 -1.75 4.48 12.52
C PRO A 83 -1.39 4.74 11.06
N ALA A 84 -1.96 3.91 10.20
CA ALA A 84 -1.78 3.98 8.76
C ALA A 84 -3.13 4.03 8.04
N THR A 85 -3.17 4.77 6.95
CA THR A 85 -4.33 4.87 6.07
C THR A 85 -3.89 4.75 4.63
N LEU A 86 -4.74 4.18 3.80
CA LEU A 86 -4.51 4.01 2.38
C LEU A 86 -5.71 4.54 1.61
N GLY A 87 -5.43 5.25 0.53
CA GLY A 87 -6.39 5.62 -0.49
C GLY A 87 -5.86 5.25 -1.86
N GLY A 88 -6.70 4.66 -2.71
CA GLY A 88 -6.26 4.27 -4.04
C GLY A 88 -7.40 4.15 -5.03
N ALA A 89 -7.05 4.02 -6.30
CA ALA A 89 -7.97 3.76 -7.38
C ALA A 89 -7.31 2.86 -8.42
N GLY A 90 -8.13 2.08 -9.12
CA GLY A 90 -7.62 1.14 -10.10
C GLY A 90 -8.60 0.88 -11.24
N LEU A 91 -8.04 0.27 -12.27
CA LEU A 91 -8.73 -0.14 -13.49
C LEU A 91 -8.49 -1.62 -13.75
N ASP A 92 -9.56 -2.38 -13.89
CA ASP A 92 -9.51 -3.75 -14.39
C ASP A 92 -9.35 -3.69 -15.92
N LEU A 93 -8.18 -4.07 -16.43
CA LEU A 93 -7.86 -4.02 -17.86
C LEU A 93 -8.42 -5.24 -18.61
N ALA A 94 -8.38 -6.40 -17.97
CA ALA A 94 -8.90 -7.65 -18.52
C ALA A 94 -9.54 -8.48 -17.44
N ARG A 95 -10.73 -9.04 -17.71
CA ARG A 95 -11.42 -9.94 -16.80
C ARG A 95 -11.71 -11.27 -17.50
N PHE A 96 -11.11 -12.32 -16.99
CA PHE A 96 -11.37 -13.71 -17.34
C PHE A 96 -12.34 -14.31 -16.31
N ARG A 97 -12.77 -15.55 -16.54
CA ARG A 97 -13.81 -16.21 -15.72
C ARG A 97 -13.50 -16.26 -14.21
N HIS A 98 -12.23 -16.36 -13.82
CA HIS A 98 -11.81 -16.45 -12.41
C HIS A 98 -10.68 -15.48 -12.04
N VAL A 99 -10.20 -14.67 -12.99
CA VAL A 99 -9.03 -13.81 -12.81
C VAL A 99 -9.29 -12.46 -13.47
N SER A 100 -9.00 -11.36 -12.78
CA SER A 100 -8.85 -10.05 -13.43
C SER A 100 -7.43 -9.55 -13.30
N ILE A 101 -6.97 -8.86 -14.34
CA ILE A 101 -5.69 -8.18 -14.40
C ILE A 101 -5.99 -6.69 -14.54
N GLY A 102 -5.36 -5.89 -13.69
CA GLY A 102 -5.60 -4.46 -13.63
C GLY A 102 -4.33 -3.67 -13.36
N VAL A 103 -4.53 -2.36 -13.25
CA VAL A 103 -3.53 -1.41 -12.76
C VAL A 103 -4.12 -0.64 -11.62
N GLU A 104 -3.28 -0.30 -10.65
CA GLU A 104 -3.70 0.40 -9.46
C GLU A 104 -2.68 1.49 -9.11
N GLY A 105 -3.18 2.66 -8.73
CA GLY A 105 -2.41 3.66 -7.98
C GLY A 105 -2.94 3.77 -6.56
N TYR A 106 -2.05 3.81 -5.57
CA TYR A 106 -2.44 4.10 -4.19
C TYR A 106 -1.43 4.97 -3.47
N THR A 107 -1.91 5.63 -2.43
CA THR A 107 -1.12 6.40 -1.48
C THR A 107 -1.31 5.79 -0.09
N LEU A 108 -0.20 5.45 0.57
CA LEU A 108 -0.13 5.06 1.97
C LEU A 108 0.33 6.27 2.78
N LEU A 109 -0.44 6.62 3.81
CA LEU A 109 -0.09 7.61 4.83
C LEU A 109 0.14 6.88 6.15
N LEU A 110 1.28 7.12 6.79
CA LEU A 110 1.63 6.58 8.09
C LEU A 110 1.98 7.73 9.02
N PHE A 111 1.34 7.78 10.18
CA PHE A 111 1.62 8.79 11.20
C PHE A 111 2.39 8.12 12.33
N ASN A 112 3.52 8.68 12.72
CA ASN A 112 4.35 8.16 13.80
C ASN A 112 4.85 9.32 14.68
N ARG A 113 5.66 9.00 15.69
CA ARG A 113 6.19 9.99 16.65
C ARG A 113 7.10 11.05 16.01
N GLU A 114 7.66 10.79 14.83
CA GLU A 114 8.57 11.69 14.12
C GLU A 114 7.85 12.50 13.03
N GLY A 115 6.61 12.16 12.70
CA GLY A 115 5.77 12.91 11.77
C GLY A 115 4.86 12.04 10.90
N ALA A 116 4.46 12.59 9.75
CA ALA A 116 3.67 11.89 8.75
C ALA A 116 4.56 11.49 7.56
N VAL A 117 4.46 10.23 7.15
CA VAL A 117 5.12 9.69 5.96
C VAL A 117 4.06 9.40 4.92
N ALA A 118 4.26 9.89 3.70
CA ALA A 118 3.41 9.60 2.56
C ALA A 118 4.20 8.85 1.50
N SER A 119 3.65 7.76 0.98
CA SER A 119 4.23 6.99 -0.11
C SER A 119 3.17 6.73 -1.17
N THR A 120 3.46 7.09 -2.42
CA THR A 120 2.58 6.84 -3.56
C THR A 120 3.21 5.82 -4.48
N SER A 121 2.40 4.87 -4.92
CA SER A 121 2.84 3.67 -5.65
C SER A 121 1.89 3.33 -6.78
N PHE A 122 2.42 2.69 -7.82
CA PHE A 122 1.66 2.12 -8.91
C PHE A 122 1.96 0.63 -9.01
N LEU A 123 0.92 -0.19 -9.16
CA LEU A 123 0.99 -1.65 -9.18
C LEU A 123 0.24 -2.23 -10.38
N LEU A 124 0.70 -3.40 -10.82
CA LEU A 124 -0.16 -4.33 -11.55
C LEU A 124 -1.00 -5.09 -10.52
N ASP A 125 -2.32 -5.10 -10.72
CA ASP A 125 -3.25 -5.84 -9.90
C ASP A 125 -3.57 -7.19 -10.56
N VAL A 126 -3.61 -8.24 -9.75
CA VAL A 126 -4.16 -9.53 -10.15
C VAL A 126 -5.13 -9.95 -9.06
N SER A 127 -6.40 -10.05 -9.42
CA SER A 127 -7.47 -10.46 -8.52
C SER A 127 -8.01 -11.81 -8.96
N ILE A 128 -8.23 -12.73 -8.00
CA ILE A 128 -8.75 -14.07 -8.23
C ILE A 128 -10.07 -14.20 -7.46
N TYR A 129 -11.12 -14.70 -8.13
CA TYR A 129 -12.48 -14.84 -7.60
C TYR A 129 -12.87 -16.29 -7.39
#